data_AF-A0A8J5JZL1-F1
#
_entry.id   AF-A0A8J5JZL1-F1
#
_cell.length_a   1.000
_cell.length_b   1.000
_cell.length_c   1.000
_cell.angle_alpha   90.00
_cell.angle_beta   90.00
_cell.angle_gamma   90.00
#
_symmetry.space_group_name_H-M   'P 1'
#
loop_
_entity.id
_entity.type
_entity.pdbx_description
1 polymer ?
#
loop_
_entity_poly.entity_id
_entity_poly.type
_entity_poly.pdbx_seq_one_letter_code
_entity_poly.pdbx_strand_id
1 'polypeptide(L)'
;MGLVKQCLSALYKKNIQRLTRTFLTLSLADVANRVQLLVSSASPLPHSRPASPLHSTDTASSPAGPSSDILDDPCPQIDDGEIHASINQRDGMVVFLDNPEKYNSPTMMAHLDKEMQLCMEVERRLQAMEEEIVVNPQYVQKVLGPQDDEGPTPSSAQSTSFSIVSSM
;
A
#
# COMPACT_ATOMS: atom_id res chain seq x y z
N MET A 1 12.91 12.82 8.90
CA MET A 1 11.66 13.22 8.21
C MET A 1 10.52 13.14 9.21
N GLY A 2 9.67 14.17 9.35
CA GLY A 2 8.54 14.15 10.30
C GLY A 2 7.29 13.46 9.72
N LEU A 3 6.44 12.90 10.58
CA LEU A 3 5.21 12.19 10.18
C LEU A 3 4.32 13.01 9.23
N VAL A 4 4.15 14.31 9.49
CA VAL A 4 3.36 15.21 8.64
C VAL A 4 3.92 15.28 7.21
N LYS A 5 5.25 15.31 7.05
CA LYS A 5 5.90 15.32 5.72
C LYS A 5 5.73 13.97 5.01
N GLN A 6 5.77 12.87 5.76
CA GLN A 6 5.50 11.53 5.21
C GLN A 6 4.04 11.39 4.77
N CYS A 7 3.07 11.85 5.57
CA CYS A 7 1.66 11.86 5.21
C CYS A 7 1.40 12.69 3.94
N LEU A 8 2.02 13.87 3.83
CA LEU A 8 1.90 14.72 2.65
C LEU A 8 2.44 14.03 1.39
N SER A 9 3.63 13.43 1.49
CA SER A 9 4.25 12.65 0.40
C SER A 9 3.38 11.45 0.00
N ALA A 10 2.86 10.69 0.96
CA ALA A 10 1.96 9.58 0.70
C ALA A 10 0.65 10.02 0.04
N LEU A 11 0.11 11.19 0.42
CA LEU A 11 -1.10 11.75 -0.19
C LEU A 11 -0.87 12.17 -1.65
N TYR A 12 0.25 12.84 -1.95
CA TYR A 12 0.65 13.14 -3.33
C TYR A 12 0.73 11.86 -4.17
N LYS A 13 1.38 10.83 -3.63
CA LYS A 13 1.56 9.54 -4.30
C LYS A 13 0.24 8.84 -4.59
N LYS A 14 -0.66 8.79 -3.59
CA LYS A 14 -2.00 8.23 -3.72
C LYS A 14 -2.84 8.95 -4.78
N ASN A 15 -2.72 10.27 -4.88
CA ASN A 15 -3.44 11.04 -5.90
C ASN A 15 -2.98 10.70 -7.32
N ILE A 16 -1.66 10.58 -7.53
CA ILE A 16 -1.13 10.21 -8.85
C ILE A 16 -1.53 8.76 -9.20
N GLN A 17 -1.49 7.83 -8.25
CA GLN A 17 -1.98 6.47 -8.46
C GLN A 17 -3.46 6.39 -8.82
N ARG A 18 -4.29 7.30 -8.29
CA ARG A 18 -5.69 7.36 -8.71
C ARG A 18 -5.79 7.73 -10.19
N LEU A 19 -4.91 8.59 -10.69
CA LEU A 19 -4.89 8.97 -12.11
C LEU A 19 -4.49 7.78 -12.99
N THR A 20 -3.52 6.95 -12.56
CA THR A 20 -3.06 5.78 -13.35
C THR A 20 -4.16 4.73 -13.56
N ARG A 21 -5.12 4.64 -12.63
CA ARG A 21 -6.27 3.71 -12.74
C ARG A 21 -7.36 4.19 -13.71
N THR A 22 -7.39 5.48 -14.04
CA THR A 22 -8.46 6.09 -14.84
C THR A 22 -7.98 6.61 -16.19
N PHE A 23 -6.70 6.96 -16.30
CA PHE A 23 -6.11 7.54 -17.50
C PHE A 23 -4.95 6.67 -17.94
N LEU A 24 -4.92 6.32 -19.24
CA LEU A 24 -3.74 5.76 -19.89
C LEU A 24 -2.76 6.86 -20.30
N THR A 25 -3.28 8.02 -20.70
CA THR A 25 -2.50 9.20 -21.07
C THR A 25 -3.14 10.47 -20.51
N LEU A 26 -2.34 11.41 -20.01
CA LEU A 26 -2.82 12.63 -19.38
C LEU A 26 -1.80 13.76 -19.54
N SER A 27 -2.24 14.99 -19.80
CA SER A 27 -1.32 16.14 -19.88
C SER A 27 -0.66 16.45 -18.53
N LEU A 28 0.58 16.93 -18.54
CA LEU A 28 1.29 17.34 -17.32
C LEU A 28 0.55 18.46 -16.55
N ALA A 29 -0.10 19.37 -17.26
CA ALA A 29 -0.87 20.46 -16.66
C ALA A 29 -2.08 19.91 -15.87
N ASP A 30 -2.80 18.95 -16.45
CA ASP A 30 -3.96 18.34 -15.81
C ASP A 30 -3.55 17.39 -14.67
N VAL A 31 -2.40 16.70 -14.79
CA VAL A 31 -1.81 15.96 -13.68
C VAL A 31 -1.52 16.90 -12.52
N ALA A 32 -0.86 18.05 -12.76
CA ALA A 32 -0.61 19.05 -11.72
C ALA A 32 -1.91 19.55 -11.09
N ASN A 33 -2.92 19.87 -11.89
CA ASN A 33 -4.23 20.34 -11.41
C ASN A 33 -4.98 19.31 -10.57
N ARG A 34 -4.85 18.02 -10.88
CA ARG A 34 -5.56 16.93 -10.20
C ARG A 34 -4.82 16.40 -8.97
N VAL A 35 -3.49 16.48 -8.96
CA VAL A 35 -2.62 16.01 -7.88
C VAL A 35 -2.49 17.05 -6.77
N GLN A 36 -2.74 18.32 -7.08
CA GLN A 36 -2.74 19.47 -6.17
C GLN A 36 -3.27 19.12 -4.78
N LEU A 37 -2.34 18.97 -3.84
CA LEU A 37 -2.65 19.12 -2.43
C LEU A 37 -2.91 20.59 -2.21
N LEU A 38 -4.19 20.95 -2.10
CA LEU A 38 -4.71 22.16 -1.47
C LEU A 38 -3.65 23.25 -1.21
N VAL A 39 -3.20 23.92 -2.28
CA VAL A 39 -2.51 25.21 -2.17
C VAL A 39 -3.46 26.27 -2.70
N SER A 40 -4.18 26.85 -1.76
CA SER A 40 -4.76 28.18 -1.90
C SER A 40 -3.66 29.19 -2.27
N SER A 41 -4.07 30.20 -3.03
CA SER A 41 -3.40 31.48 -3.32
C SER A 41 -2.39 31.53 -4.46
N ALA A 42 -2.90 31.74 -5.69
CA ALA A 42 -2.32 32.74 -6.59
C ALA A 42 -3.38 33.20 -7.60
N SER A 43 -3.72 34.50 -7.50
CA SER A 43 -4.68 35.21 -8.35
C SER A 43 -4.35 35.15 -9.85
N PRO A 44 -5.36 35.19 -10.73
CA PRO A 44 -5.19 35.27 -12.19
C PRO A 44 -5.14 36.74 -12.65
N LEU A 45 -4.06 37.19 -13.31
CA LEU A 45 -4.01 38.50 -13.99
C LEU A 45 -3.00 38.49 -15.18
N PRO A 46 -3.16 39.39 -16.17
CA PRO A 46 -3.53 38.99 -17.52
C PRO A 46 -2.52 39.35 -18.63
N HIS A 47 -2.84 38.85 -19.83
CA HIS A 47 -2.23 39.14 -21.13
C HIS A 47 -2.02 40.63 -21.46
N SER A 48 -0.82 40.97 -21.98
CA SER A 48 -0.59 41.96 -23.06
C SER A 48 0.86 41.84 -23.58
N ARG A 49 1.10 41.12 -24.69
CA ARG A 49 1.43 41.58 -26.08
C ARG A 49 2.86 42.18 -26.25
N PRO A 50 3.48 42.25 -27.45
CA PRO A 50 3.20 41.63 -28.77
C PRO A 50 4.42 40.97 -29.48
N ALA A 51 4.17 40.54 -30.71
CA ALA A 51 4.96 39.82 -31.71
C ALA A 51 6.31 40.42 -32.20
N SER A 52 7.23 39.50 -32.55
CA SER A 52 8.17 39.36 -33.70
C SER A 52 8.92 40.59 -34.26
N PRO A 53 10.17 40.43 -34.79
CA PRO A 53 10.32 39.97 -36.18
C PRO A 53 11.55 39.09 -36.50
N LEU A 54 11.50 38.52 -37.70
CA LEU A 54 12.46 37.67 -38.40
C LEU A 54 13.87 38.28 -38.57
N HIS A 55 14.91 37.44 -38.56
CA HIS A 55 15.99 37.56 -39.56
C HIS A 55 16.70 36.23 -39.82
N SER A 56 16.76 35.89 -41.10
CA SER A 56 17.50 34.78 -41.68
C SER A 56 19.00 35.07 -41.72
N THR A 57 19.83 34.05 -41.51
CA THR A 57 21.07 33.85 -42.26
C THR A 57 21.43 32.37 -42.30
N ASP A 58 21.48 31.89 -43.54
CA ASP A 58 22.00 30.62 -44.02
C ASP A 58 23.53 30.53 -43.78
N THR A 59 24.08 29.35 -43.51
CA THR A 59 25.30 28.80 -44.19
C THR A 59 25.64 27.42 -43.61
N ALA A 60 25.70 26.45 -44.51
CA ALA A 60 25.88 25.01 -44.33
C ALA A 60 27.28 24.54 -43.90
N SER A 61 27.36 23.37 -43.26
CA SER A 61 28.23 22.23 -43.65
C SER A 61 27.98 20.98 -42.78
N SER A 62 27.55 19.90 -43.44
CA SER A 62 27.58 18.48 -43.00
C SER A 62 29.01 17.90 -43.17
N PRO A 63 29.41 16.68 -42.71
CA PRO A 63 28.61 15.45 -42.73
C PRO A 63 28.82 14.39 -41.59
N ALA A 64 27.80 13.53 -41.49
CA ALA A 64 27.81 12.08 -41.27
C ALA A 64 28.72 11.39 -40.21
N GLY A 65 28.06 10.68 -39.29
CA GLY A 65 28.61 9.57 -38.51
C GLY A 65 27.57 9.00 -37.54
N PRO A 66 27.22 7.69 -37.58
CA PRO A 66 26.07 7.12 -36.88
C PRO A 66 26.48 6.55 -35.51
N SER A 67 25.83 7.02 -34.46
CA SER A 67 25.91 6.42 -33.11
C SER A 67 24.49 6.43 -32.56
N SER A 68 23.77 5.32 -32.78
CA SER A 68 23.59 4.29 -31.74
C SER A 68 22.67 4.81 -30.66
N ASP A 69 21.42 4.35 -30.76
CA ASP A 69 20.58 4.09 -29.61
C ASP A 69 20.28 5.34 -28.77
N ILE A 70 19.29 6.10 -29.24
CA ILE A 70 18.30 6.67 -28.31
C ILE A 70 17.62 5.46 -27.67
N LEU A 71 18.32 4.88 -26.70
CA LEU A 71 17.67 4.19 -25.60
C LEU A 71 16.64 5.20 -25.08
N ASP A 72 15.37 4.86 -25.23
CA ASP A 72 14.33 5.27 -24.30
C ASP A 72 14.89 5.06 -22.89
N ASP A 73 15.61 6.06 -22.38
CA ASP A 73 16.12 6.09 -21.03
C ASP A 73 14.86 6.22 -20.17
N PRO A 74 14.42 5.15 -19.48
CA PRO A 74 13.27 5.24 -18.62
C PRO A 74 13.66 6.23 -17.54
N CYS A 75 13.01 7.39 -17.51
CA CYS A 75 13.33 8.46 -16.57
C CYS A 75 13.50 7.84 -15.18
N PRO A 76 14.67 8.02 -14.54
CA PRO A 76 14.89 7.45 -13.23
C PRO A 76 13.99 8.15 -12.22
N GLN A 77 13.55 7.36 -11.25
CA GLN A 77 13.08 7.80 -9.95
C GLN A 77 11.58 8.13 -9.81
N ILE A 78 10.78 7.08 -9.87
CA ILE A 78 9.71 6.88 -8.88
C ILE A 78 10.19 5.74 -7.97
N ASP A 79 11.04 6.08 -7.00
CA ASP A 79 11.94 5.19 -6.23
C ASP A 79 11.34 3.92 -5.61
N ASP A 80 10.02 3.82 -5.49
CA ASP A 80 9.38 2.67 -4.84
C ASP A 80 8.72 1.71 -5.85
N GLY A 81 8.92 1.91 -7.16
CA GLY A 81 8.28 1.08 -8.20
C GLY A 81 6.75 1.14 -8.18
N GLU A 82 6.17 2.16 -7.54
CA GLU A 82 4.73 2.23 -7.24
C GLU A 82 3.91 2.91 -8.35
N ILE A 83 4.57 3.58 -9.29
CA ILE A 83 3.93 4.23 -10.44
C ILE A 83 4.79 3.94 -11.66
N HIS A 84 4.18 3.36 -12.69
CA HIS A 84 4.85 3.07 -13.96
C HIS A 84 4.32 4.07 -14.97
N ALA A 85 5.17 4.97 -15.44
CA ALA A 85 4.77 6.02 -16.37
C ALA A 85 5.94 6.47 -17.23
N SER A 86 5.64 6.86 -18.47
CA SER A 86 6.58 7.52 -19.38
C SER A 86 6.15 8.97 -19.61
N ILE A 87 7.10 9.89 -19.62
CA ILE A 87 6.83 11.33 -19.77
C ILE A 87 7.39 11.80 -21.10
N ASN A 88 6.49 12.23 -21.99
CA ASN A 88 6.84 12.86 -23.25
C ASN A 88 6.95 14.37 -23.06
N GLN A 89 8.17 14.87 -22.83
CA GLN A 89 8.41 16.30 -22.60
C GLN A 89 8.11 17.18 -23.82
N ARG A 90 8.26 16.64 -25.04
CA ARG A 90 7.94 17.36 -26.29
C ARG A 90 6.46 17.70 -26.40
N ASP A 91 5.60 16.74 -26.04
CA ASP A 91 4.14 16.84 -26.21
C ASP A 91 3.43 17.22 -24.90
N GLY A 92 4.17 17.27 -23.78
CA GLY A 92 3.63 17.60 -22.46
C GLY A 92 2.69 16.53 -21.89
N MET A 93 2.83 15.28 -22.32
CA MET A 93 1.93 14.17 -21.96
C MET A 93 2.63 13.14 -21.09
N VAL A 94 1.90 12.60 -20.12
CA VAL A 94 2.27 11.46 -19.27
C VAL A 94 1.48 10.25 -19.73
N VAL A 95 2.17 9.16 -20.03
CA VAL A 95 1.59 7.85 -20.35
C VAL A 95 1.73 6.99 -19.11
N PHE A 96 0.62 6.59 -18.51
CA PHE A 96 0.60 5.64 -17.41
C PHE A 96 0.65 4.22 -17.98
N LEU A 97 1.65 3.48 -17.52
CA LEU A 97 1.94 2.10 -17.89
C LEU A 97 1.44 1.19 -16.77
N ASP A 98 1.06 -0.04 -17.12
CA ASP A 98 0.77 -1.06 -16.12
C ASP A 98 2.06 -1.51 -15.42
N ASN A 99 1.90 -2.13 -14.24
CA ASN A 99 3.02 -2.72 -13.50
C ASN A 99 3.74 -3.76 -14.40
N PRO A 100 5.03 -3.57 -14.73
CA PRO A 100 5.83 -4.43 -15.59
C PRO A 100 6.25 -5.73 -14.90
N GLU A 101 5.79 -5.96 -13.67
CA GLU A 101 5.98 -7.22 -12.97
C GLU A 101 5.26 -8.37 -13.70
N LYS A 102 6.05 -9.31 -14.23
CA LYS A 102 5.56 -10.44 -15.04
C LYS A 102 5.43 -11.75 -14.27
N TYR A 103 5.69 -11.75 -12.95
CA TYR A 103 5.64 -12.92 -12.05
C TYR A 103 6.42 -14.17 -12.50
N ASN A 104 7.32 -14.02 -13.47
CA ASN A 104 8.01 -15.12 -14.14
C ASN A 104 9.50 -15.19 -13.78
N SER A 105 9.94 -14.42 -12.79
CA SER A 105 11.32 -14.41 -12.32
C SER A 105 11.53 -15.48 -11.25
N PRO A 106 12.74 -16.06 -11.14
CA PRO A 106 13.08 -16.96 -10.03
C PRO A 106 12.98 -16.27 -8.67
N THR A 107 13.11 -14.93 -8.62
CA THR A 107 12.89 -14.13 -7.42
C THR A 107 11.44 -14.20 -6.93
N MET A 108 10.46 -14.14 -7.83
CA MET A 108 9.04 -14.29 -7.46
C MET A 108 8.76 -15.71 -6.95
N MET A 109 9.38 -16.72 -7.56
CA MET A 109 9.27 -18.10 -7.08
C MET A 109 9.84 -18.26 -5.67
N ALA A 110 11.00 -17.68 -5.39
CA ALA A 110 11.59 -17.69 -4.05
C ALA A 110 10.73 -16.91 -3.04
N HIS A 111 10.08 -15.82 -3.46
CA HIS A 111 9.13 -15.08 -2.63
C HIS A 111 7.90 -15.94 -2.30
N LEU A 112 7.31 -16.63 -3.27
CA LEU A 112 6.19 -17.55 -3.05
C LEU A 112 6.56 -18.71 -2.13
N ASP A 113 7.73 -19.31 -2.31
CA ASP A 113 8.23 -20.38 -1.43
C ASP A 113 8.39 -19.89 0.02
N LYS A 114 8.94 -18.68 0.20
CA LYS A 114 9.03 -18.05 1.51
C LYS A 114 7.64 -17.81 2.13
N GLU A 115 6.69 -17.26 1.38
CA GLU A 115 5.33 -17.04 1.87
C GLU A 115 4.65 -18.37 2.25
N MET A 116 4.87 -19.43 1.46
CA MET A 116 4.40 -20.78 1.79
C MET A 116 4.98 -21.27 3.12
N GLN A 117 6.29 -21.08 3.33
CA GLN A 117 6.95 -21.44 4.59
C GLN A 117 6.38 -20.65 5.78
N LEU A 118 6.05 -19.37 5.60
CA LEU A 118 5.39 -18.58 6.64
C LEU A 118 4.00 -19.13 6.98
N CYS A 119 3.21 -19.53 5.98
CA CYS A 119 1.92 -20.18 6.20
C CYS A 119 2.09 -21.49 7.00
N MET A 120 3.05 -22.33 6.63
CA MET A 120 3.35 -23.58 7.35
C MET A 120 3.79 -23.32 8.80
N GLU A 121 4.55 -22.26 9.04
CA GLU A 121 4.99 -21.90 10.39
C GLU A 121 3.81 -21.45 11.26
N VAL A 122 2.93 -20.61 10.70
CA VAL A 122 1.71 -20.17 11.37
C VAL A 122 0.81 -21.38 11.66
N GLU A 123 0.66 -22.31 10.72
CA GLU A 123 -0.10 -23.55 10.91
C GLU A 123 0.47 -24.39 12.05
N ARG A 124 1.80 -24.59 12.10
CA ARG A 124 2.45 -25.34 13.18
C ARG A 124 2.19 -24.68 14.54
N ARG A 125 2.27 -23.35 14.61
CA ARG A 125 2.01 -22.60 15.84
C ARG A 125 0.54 -22.69 16.25
N LEU A 126 -0.38 -22.70 15.29
CA LEU A 126 -1.80 -22.89 15.53
C LEU A 126 -2.08 -24.29 16.11
N GLN A 127 -1.50 -25.33 15.53
CA GLN A 127 -1.62 -26.71 16.01
C GLN A 127 -1.07 -26.87 17.43
N ALA A 128 0.09 -26.30 17.71
CA ALA A 128 0.66 -26.34 19.07
C ALA A 128 -0.24 -25.64 20.09
N MET A 129 -0.84 -24.50 19.71
CA MET A 129 -1.81 -23.80 20.56
C MET A 129 -3.09 -24.61 20.74
N GLU A 130 -3.57 -25.31 19.70
CA GLU A 130 -4.72 -26.22 19.79
C GLU A 130 -4.44 -27.39 20.74
N GLU A 131 -3.25 -27.99 20.66
CA GLU A 131 -2.82 -29.06 21.56
C GLU A 131 -2.76 -28.60 23.02
N GLU A 132 -2.30 -27.37 23.28
CA GLU A 132 -2.30 -26.78 24.62
C GLU A 132 -3.72 -26.54 25.14
N ILE A 133 -4.63 -26.08 24.26
CA ILE A 133 -6.03 -25.81 24.63
C ILE A 133 -6.79 -27.10 24.92
N VAL A 134 -6.62 -28.14 24.10
CA VAL A 134 -7.39 -29.39 24.25
C VAL A 134 -7.04 -30.14 25.53
N VAL A 135 -5.80 -30.00 26.03
CA VAL A 135 -5.38 -30.60 27.30
C VAL A 135 -5.61 -29.68 28.50
N ASN A 136 -6.02 -28.43 28.28
CA ASN A 136 -6.23 -27.48 29.37
C ASN A 136 -7.44 -27.90 30.21
N PRO A 137 -7.27 -28.27 31.50
CA PRO A 137 -8.34 -28.80 32.32
C PRO A 137 -9.47 -27.78 32.55
N GLN A 138 -9.17 -26.48 32.57
CA GLN A 138 -10.17 -25.43 32.72
C GLN A 138 -11.03 -25.27 31.46
N TYR A 139 -10.45 -25.51 30.29
CA TYR A 139 -11.18 -25.51 29.02
C TYR A 139 -12.04 -26.77 28.89
N VAL A 140 -11.44 -27.94 29.14
CA VAL A 140 -12.11 -29.24 29.14
C VAL A 140 -13.33 -29.26 30.07
N GLN A 141 -13.19 -28.77 31.30
CA GLN A 141 -14.29 -28.70 32.27
C GLN A 141 -15.41 -27.74 31.85
N LYS A 142 -15.09 -26.66 31.14
CA LYS A 142 -16.09 -25.74 30.58
C LYS A 142 -16.82 -26.31 29.37
N VAL A 143 -16.13 -27.06 28.52
CA VAL A 143 -16.72 -27.65 27.30
C VAL A 143 -17.56 -28.89 27.61
N LEU A 144 -17.13 -29.73 28.57
CA LEU A 144 -17.90 -30.90 29.01
C LEU A 144 -19.11 -30.54 29.89
N GLY A 145 -19.19 -29.29 30.36
CA GLY A 145 -20.19 -28.86 31.35
C GLY A 145 -20.00 -29.57 32.69
N PRO A 146 -20.67 -29.13 33.77
CA PRO A 146 -20.82 -29.98 34.94
C PRO A 146 -21.53 -31.27 34.49
N GLN A 147 -20.88 -32.43 34.64
CA GLN A 147 -21.61 -33.69 34.65
C GLN A 147 -22.49 -33.65 35.89
N ASP A 148 -23.78 -33.41 35.70
CA ASP A 148 -24.82 -33.69 36.69
C ASP A 148 -24.93 -35.22 36.84
N ASP A 149 -23.90 -35.87 37.38
CA ASP A 149 -23.98 -37.25 37.88
C ASP A 149 -24.18 -37.18 39.39
N GLU A 150 -25.40 -36.86 39.82
CA GLU A 150 -25.86 -37.12 41.19
C GLU A 150 -27.14 -37.95 41.14
N GLY A 151 -26.97 -39.27 41.01
CA GLY A 151 -27.96 -40.23 41.47
C GLY A 151 -28.11 -40.18 43.01
N PRO A 152 -29.23 -40.68 43.56
CA PRO A 152 -29.79 -40.20 44.82
C PRO A 152 -28.97 -40.64 46.03
N THR A 153 -28.54 -39.68 46.87
CA THR A 153 -28.06 -39.97 48.22
C THR A 153 -29.00 -39.35 49.26
N PRO A 154 -29.54 -40.12 50.22
CA PRO A 154 -30.38 -39.56 51.27
C PRO A 154 -29.54 -39.04 52.44
N SER A 155 -29.94 -37.87 52.94
CA SER A 155 -29.88 -37.45 54.35
C SER A 155 -28.50 -37.42 55.04
N SER A 156 -28.01 -36.20 55.32
CA SER A 156 -27.81 -35.79 56.72
C SER A 156 -27.75 -34.27 56.85
N ALA A 157 -28.54 -33.76 57.79
CA ALA A 157 -28.64 -32.34 58.15
C ALA A 157 -27.45 -31.89 59.02
N GLN A 158 -26.96 -30.67 58.79
CA GLN A 158 -26.33 -29.78 59.77
C GLN A 158 -26.13 -28.40 59.11
N SER A 159 -27.00 -27.43 59.35
CA SER A 159 -27.03 -26.47 60.47
C SER A 159 -25.87 -25.46 60.48
N THR A 160 -26.28 -24.17 60.41
CA THR A 160 -25.60 -22.93 60.85
C THR A 160 -24.38 -22.47 60.02
N SER A 161 -24.18 -21.20 59.63
CA SER A 161 -24.80 -19.91 59.97
C SER A 161 -24.32 -18.84 58.98
N PHE A 162 -25.20 -17.92 58.57
CA PHE A 162 -24.86 -16.71 57.83
C PHE A 162 -24.35 -15.62 58.78
N SER A 163 -23.23 -14.98 58.45
CA SER A 163 -22.75 -13.76 59.13
C SER A 163 -22.75 -12.60 58.14
N ILE A 164 -23.77 -11.75 58.20
CA ILE A 164 -23.78 -10.41 57.61
C ILE A 164 -23.37 -9.43 58.71
N VAL A 165 -22.36 -8.60 58.44
CA VAL A 165 -22.10 -7.31 59.12
C VAL A 165 -21.48 -6.43 58.03
N SER A 166 -22.10 -5.38 57.48
CA SER A 166 -22.77 -4.18 58.01
C SER A 166 -21.87 -3.23 58.80
N SER A 167 -21.44 -2.18 58.11
CA SER A 167 -21.02 -0.85 58.59
C SER A 167 -19.66 -0.71 59.29
N MET A 168 -18.77 0.05 58.65
CA MET A 168 -18.39 1.43 59.05
C MET A 168 -17.80 2.18 57.86
#